data_AF-A0A5P2C0G8-F1
#
_entry.id   AF-A0A5P2C0G8-F1
#
_cell.length_a   1.000
_cell.length_b   1.000
_cell.length_c   1.000
_cell.angle_alpha   90.00
_cell.angle_beta   90.00
_cell.angle_gamma   90.00
#
_symmetry.space_group_name_H-M   'P 1'
#
loop_
_entity.id
_entity.type
_entity.pdbx_description
1 polymer ?
#
loop_
_entity_poly.entity_id
_entity_poly.type
_entity_poly.pdbx_seq_one_letter_code
_entity_poly.pdbx_strand_id
1 'polypeptide(L)'
;MGSDPQSSPSDPDDRARVEAADVRDRLADARERTADERERVADDRDAAADEREGDTDDREHRIADWEAKVDERERIVSGAAPSRRQRSYEQIDRVQKLLTASHARLDRSESALRRADAGDAREQSTVDRESAASASRQTADSARAGDFLEARVVRVQQRAAKALDTLSGAQGRLARAHEEHDRPREAAEHRRLAELAHEMAETLRAAPGTDDGQAAG
;
A
#
# COMPACT_ATOMS: atom_id res chain seq x y z
N MET A 1 -23.72 -33.70 -23.97
CA MET A 1 -22.47 -34.34 -23.48
C MET A 1 -21.31 -33.43 -23.86
N GLY A 2 -21.23 -32.27 -23.19
CA GLY A 2 -20.07 -31.39 -23.26
C GLY A 2 -19.48 -31.41 -21.87
N SER A 3 -18.37 -32.10 -21.71
CA SER A 3 -17.68 -32.22 -20.43
C SER A 3 -17.00 -30.90 -20.15
N ASP A 4 -17.49 -30.17 -19.15
CA ASP A 4 -16.79 -29.02 -18.57
C ASP A 4 -15.40 -29.47 -18.11
N PRO A 5 -14.33 -28.79 -18.54
CA PRO A 5 -13.01 -29.02 -17.97
C PRO A 5 -13.04 -28.47 -16.55
N GLN A 6 -13.17 -29.37 -15.58
CA GLN A 6 -12.79 -29.06 -14.21
C GLN A 6 -11.29 -28.72 -14.20
N SER A 7 -10.99 -27.42 -14.30
CA SER A 7 -9.70 -26.83 -13.95
C SER A 7 -9.44 -27.07 -12.46
N SER A 8 -9.08 -28.31 -12.15
CA SER A 8 -8.43 -28.70 -10.90
C SER A 8 -6.96 -28.24 -10.97
N PRO A 9 -6.23 -28.24 -9.85
CA PRO A 9 -5.99 -27.07 -9.04
C PRO A 9 -4.52 -26.63 -9.14
N SER A 10 -4.28 -25.36 -9.50
CA SER A 10 -2.98 -24.68 -9.35
C SER A 10 -1.78 -25.46 -9.91
N ASP A 11 -1.41 -25.18 -11.16
CA ASP A 11 -0.21 -25.68 -11.80
C ASP A 11 0.99 -25.51 -10.83
N PRO A 12 1.79 -26.55 -10.52
CA PRO A 12 2.97 -26.41 -9.66
C PRO A 12 3.92 -25.30 -10.13
N ASP A 13 3.90 -24.95 -11.42
CA ASP A 13 4.63 -23.81 -11.97
C ASP A 13 4.12 -22.45 -11.44
N ASP A 14 2.80 -22.29 -11.22
CA ASP A 14 2.23 -21.06 -10.66
C ASP A 14 2.61 -20.89 -9.19
N ARG A 15 2.63 -21.97 -8.41
CA ARG A 15 3.09 -21.93 -7.01
C ARG A 15 4.56 -21.55 -6.92
N ALA A 16 5.40 -22.16 -7.76
CA ALA A 16 6.83 -21.83 -7.82
C ALA A 16 7.06 -20.37 -8.22
N ARG A 17 6.25 -19.83 -9.15
CA ARG A 17 6.31 -18.41 -9.54
C ARG A 17 5.92 -17.47 -8.41
N VAL A 18 4.86 -17.79 -7.66
CA VAL A 18 4.43 -16.98 -6.49
C VAL A 18 5.50 -17.01 -5.40
N GLU A 19 6.04 -18.17 -5.05
CA GLU A 19 7.12 -18.28 -4.06
C GLU A 19 8.38 -17.53 -4.50
N ALA A 20 8.73 -17.59 -5.78
CA ALA A 20 9.84 -16.82 -6.34
C ALA A 20 9.58 -15.29 -6.33
N ALA A 21 8.34 -14.86 -6.49
CA ALA A 21 7.97 -13.45 -6.33
C ALA A 21 8.13 -13.01 -4.87
N ASP A 22 7.58 -13.76 -3.92
CA ASP A 22 7.70 -13.47 -2.48
C ASP A 22 9.15 -13.39 -2.01
N VAL A 23 10.02 -14.30 -2.50
CA VAL A 23 11.44 -14.28 -2.16
C VAL A 23 12.13 -13.04 -2.75
N ARG A 24 11.79 -12.64 -3.99
CA ARG A 24 12.33 -11.43 -4.60
C ARG A 24 11.91 -10.17 -3.84
N ASP A 25 10.65 -10.10 -3.42
CA ASP A 25 10.12 -8.97 -2.65
C ASP A 25 10.82 -8.87 -1.29
N ARG A 26 10.94 -9.96 -0.53
CA ARG A 26 11.67 -9.96 0.75
C ARG A 26 13.14 -9.54 0.59
N LEU A 27 13.77 -9.92 -0.51
CA LEU A 27 15.14 -9.53 -0.81
C LEU A 27 15.24 -8.05 -1.18
N ALA A 28 14.25 -7.52 -1.91
CA ALA A 28 14.16 -6.09 -2.19
C ALA A 28 14.00 -5.30 -0.89
N ASP A 29 13.08 -5.70 -0.01
CA ASP A 29 12.86 -5.06 1.30
C ASP A 29 14.11 -5.12 2.19
N ALA A 30 14.87 -6.22 2.15
CA ALA A 30 16.11 -6.33 2.90
C ALA A 30 17.21 -5.39 2.36
N ARG A 31 17.29 -5.23 1.03
CA ARG A 31 18.22 -4.29 0.39
C ARG A 31 17.85 -2.84 0.70
N GLU A 32 16.56 -2.52 0.67
CA GLU A 32 16.03 -1.20 1.02
C GLU A 32 16.38 -0.84 2.46
N ARG A 33 16.08 -1.71 3.43
CA ARG A 33 16.48 -1.50 4.83
C ARG A 33 17.99 -1.30 5.02
N THR A 34 18.80 -2.04 4.27
CA THR A 34 20.26 -1.88 4.31
C THR A 34 20.70 -0.54 3.72
N ALA A 35 20.01 -0.06 2.67
CA ALA A 35 20.28 1.25 2.08
C ALA A 35 19.90 2.36 3.07
N ASP A 36 18.75 2.26 3.72
CA ASP A 36 18.30 3.22 4.74
C ASP A 36 19.28 3.29 5.92
N GLU A 37 19.79 2.15 6.39
CA GLU A 37 20.79 2.12 7.46
C GLU A 37 22.10 2.78 7.03
N ARG A 38 22.55 2.56 5.79
CA ARG A 38 23.74 3.23 5.25
C ARG A 38 23.53 4.74 5.12
N GLU A 39 22.33 5.17 4.75
CA GLU A 39 21.96 6.58 4.66
C GLU A 39 21.99 7.24 6.04
N ARG A 40 21.36 6.64 7.05
CA ARG A 40 21.43 7.13 8.44
C ARG A 40 22.87 7.26 8.95
N VAL A 41 23.70 6.24 8.70
CA VAL A 41 25.12 6.28 9.09
C VAL A 41 25.89 7.35 8.31
N ALA A 42 25.50 7.66 7.07
CA ALA A 42 26.08 8.77 6.32
C ALA A 42 25.65 10.12 6.90
N ASP A 43 24.38 10.30 7.24
CA ASP A 43 23.86 11.51 7.87
C ASP A 43 24.50 11.75 9.24
N ASP A 44 24.71 10.71 10.05
CA ASP A 44 25.42 10.81 11.33
C ASP A 44 26.88 11.24 11.15
N ARG A 45 27.55 10.73 10.11
CA ARG A 45 28.93 11.13 9.78
C ARG A 45 29.01 12.57 9.29
N ASP A 46 28.03 13.01 8.51
CA ASP A 46 27.91 14.39 8.05
C ASP A 46 27.68 15.33 9.25
N ALA A 47 26.77 14.99 10.15
CA ALA A 47 26.51 15.78 11.36
C ALA A 47 27.77 15.90 12.25
N ALA A 48 28.52 14.81 12.42
CA ALA A 48 29.79 14.82 13.15
C ALA A 48 30.91 15.56 12.40
N ALA A 49 30.83 15.67 11.07
CA ALA A 49 31.74 16.50 10.30
C ALA A 49 31.40 17.99 10.47
N ASP A 50 30.12 18.35 10.40
CA ASP A 50 29.63 19.71 10.63
C ASP A 50 29.98 20.22 12.04
N GLU A 51 29.86 19.37 13.07
CA GLU A 51 30.27 19.72 14.44
C GLU A 51 31.78 20.02 14.53
N ARG A 52 32.62 19.16 13.94
CA ARG A 52 34.08 19.38 13.91
C ARG A 52 34.48 20.61 13.10
N GLU A 53 33.74 20.92 12.04
CA GLU A 53 33.94 22.15 11.27
C GLU A 53 33.59 23.38 12.13
N GLY A 54 32.44 23.36 12.82
CA GLY A 54 32.06 24.42 13.76
C GLY A 54 33.10 24.66 14.87
N ASP A 55 33.63 23.59 15.46
CA ASP A 55 34.71 23.67 16.45
C ASP A 55 35.99 24.29 15.87
N THR A 56 36.29 23.98 14.60
CA THR A 56 37.45 24.53 13.88
C THR A 56 37.24 26.01 13.59
N ASP A 57 36.07 26.41 13.10
CA ASP A 57 35.70 27.81 12.87
C ASP A 57 35.80 28.61 14.17
N ASP A 58 35.30 28.09 15.29
CA ASP A 58 35.38 28.74 16.60
C ASP A 58 36.83 28.88 17.10
N ARG A 59 37.67 27.88 16.80
CA ARG A 59 39.11 27.96 17.09
C ARG A 59 39.79 29.01 16.22
N GLU A 60 39.49 29.06 14.93
CA GLU A 60 40.03 30.05 14.00
C GLU A 60 39.64 31.47 14.40
N HIS A 61 38.38 31.69 14.80
CA HIS A 61 37.92 32.99 15.32
C HIS A 61 38.70 33.41 16.57
N ARG A 62 38.92 32.49 17.51
CA ARG A 62 39.71 32.77 18.72
C ARG A 62 41.17 33.10 18.40
N ILE A 63 41.76 32.44 17.41
CA ILE A 63 43.12 32.73 16.94
C ILE A 63 43.16 34.12 16.28
N ALA A 64 42.23 34.42 15.38
CA ALA A 64 42.13 35.72 14.72
C ALA A 64 41.94 36.87 15.73
N ASP A 65 41.10 36.66 16.76
CA ASP A 65 40.91 37.62 17.86
C ASP A 65 42.19 37.82 18.68
N TRP A 66 42.97 36.76 18.89
CA TRP A 66 44.24 36.83 19.60
C TRP A 66 45.30 37.55 18.77
N GLU A 67 45.43 37.23 17.48
CA GLU A 67 46.32 37.92 16.54
C GLU A 67 45.99 39.42 16.47
N ALA A 68 44.71 39.77 16.34
CA ALA A 68 44.28 41.16 16.33
C ALA A 68 44.68 41.92 17.61
N LYS A 69 44.62 41.26 18.78
CA LYS A 69 45.09 41.83 20.06
C LYS A 69 46.61 41.99 20.10
N VAL A 70 47.37 41.06 19.51
CA VAL A 70 48.83 41.14 19.41
C VAL A 70 49.23 42.29 18.49
N ASP A 71 48.62 42.37 17.30
CA ASP A 71 48.85 43.45 16.33
C ASP A 71 48.51 44.82 16.90
N GLU A 72 47.44 44.93 17.70
CA GLU A 72 47.09 46.17 18.39
C GLU A 72 48.19 46.58 19.40
N ARG A 73 48.69 45.63 20.18
CA ARG A 73 49.80 45.89 21.12
C ARG A 73 51.07 46.31 20.41
N GLU A 74 51.41 45.64 19.30
CA GLU A 74 52.57 46.02 18.48
C GLU A 74 52.41 47.43 17.91
N ARG A 75 51.21 47.81 17.46
CA ARG A 75 50.91 49.17 17.00
C ARG A 75 51.07 50.22 18.09
N ILE A 76 50.62 49.93 19.31
CA ILE A 76 50.80 50.82 20.47
C ILE A 76 52.30 51.02 20.76
N VAL A 77 53.10 49.95 20.69
CA VAL A 77 54.55 50.01 20.95
C VAL A 77 55.31 50.71 19.82
N SER A 78 54.95 50.46 18.57
CA SER A 78 55.65 50.97 17.38
C SER A 78 55.22 52.39 16.98
N GLY A 79 54.09 52.89 17.47
CA GLY A 79 53.59 54.25 17.20
C GLY A 79 53.11 54.48 15.76
N ALA A 80 53.08 53.45 14.91
CA ALA A 80 52.69 53.54 13.52
C ALA A 80 51.19 53.25 13.34
N ALA A 81 50.41 54.28 13.00
CA ALA A 81 49.00 54.11 12.67
C ALA A 81 48.84 53.55 11.23
N PRO A 82 47.99 52.52 11.01
CA PRO A 82 47.71 52.00 9.67
C PRO A 82 47.17 53.08 8.73
N SER A 83 47.66 53.08 7.49
CA SER A 83 47.13 53.99 6.47
C SER A 83 45.64 53.73 6.22
N ARG A 84 44.89 54.75 5.81
CA ARG A 84 43.46 54.60 5.46
C ARG A 84 43.26 53.52 4.39
N ARG A 85 44.17 53.43 3.41
CA ARG A 85 44.12 52.45 2.32
C ARG A 85 44.29 51.02 2.83
N GLN A 86 45.22 50.80 3.76
CA GLN A 86 45.43 49.49 4.37
C GLN A 86 44.18 49.01 5.12
N ARG A 87 43.56 49.86 5.95
CA ARG A 87 42.31 49.53 6.64
C ARG A 87 41.17 49.16 5.69
N SER A 88 41.08 49.84 4.55
CA SER A 88 40.08 49.52 3.53
C SER A 88 40.32 48.14 2.90
N TYR A 89 41.58 47.78 2.59
CA TYR A 89 41.88 46.45 2.04
C TYR A 89 41.61 45.33 3.05
N GLU A 90 41.99 45.52 4.32
CA GLU A 90 41.68 44.56 5.40
C GLU A 90 40.16 44.39 5.59
N GLN A 91 39.39 45.47 5.47
CA GLN A 91 37.93 45.38 5.53
C GLN A 91 37.34 44.61 4.33
N ILE A 92 37.87 44.85 3.12
CA ILE A 92 37.45 44.13 1.91
C ILE A 92 37.77 42.64 2.04
N ASP A 93 38.97 42.28 2.48
CA ASP A 93 39.39 40.88 2.70
C ASP A 93 38.48 40.17 3.71
N ARG A 94 38.18 40.82 4.85
CA ARG A 94 37.22 40.27 5.83
C ARG A 94 35.83 40.03 5.23
N VAL A 95 35.32 40.98 4.45
CA VAL A 95 34.01 40.82 3.78
C VAL A 95 34.05 39.69 2.75
N GLN A 96 35.14 39.57 1.98
CA GLN A 96 35.30 38.49 1.01
C GLN A 96 35.30 37.12 1.69
N LYS A 97 36.05 36.95 2.80
CA LYS A 97 36.06 35.70 3.60
C LYS A 97 34.67 35.35 4.13
N LEU A 98 33.94 36.33 4.67
CA LEU A 98 32.57 36.13 5.15
C LEU A 98 31.62 35.70 4.03
N LEU A 99 31.74 36.29 2.84
CA LEU A 99 30.93 35.90 1.68
C LEU A 99 31.23 34.47 1.22
N THR A 100 32.51 34.08 1.18
CA THR A 100 32.91 32.71 0.83
C THR A 100 32.36 31.70 1.83
N ALA A 101 32.47 31.97 3.14
CA ALA A 101 31.91 31.10 4.18
C ALA A 101 30.38 30.99 4.09
N SER A 102 29.70 32.12 3.82
CA SER A 102 28.25 32.14 3.60
C SER A 102 27.82 31.29 2.39
N HIS A 103 28.57 31.38 1.28
CA HIS A 103 28.30 30.58 0.09
C HIS A 103 28.44 29.08 0.36
N ALA A 104 29.54 28.67 1.02
CA ALA A 104 29.75 27.27 1.39
C ALA A 104 28.62 26.73 2.29
N ARG A 105 28.14 27.54 3.23
CA ARG A 105 26.99 27.19 4.09
C ARG A 105 25.69 27.03 3.28
N LEU A 106 25.46 27.89 2.29
CA LEU A 106 24.29 27.78 1.41
C LEU A 106 24.36 26.50 0.56
N ASP A 107 25.51 26.20 -0.04
CA ASP A 107 25.72 24.99 -0.84
C ASP A 107 25.46 23.71 -0.02
N ARG A 108 25.90 23.68 1.25
CA ARG A 108 25.59 22.60 2.20
C ARG A 108 24.10 22.50 2.49
N SER A 109 23.45 23.62 2.78
CA SER A 109 22.00 23.64 3.07
C SER A 109 21.17 23.17 1.87
N GLU A 110 21.56 23.55 0.66
CA GLU A 110 20.91 23.09 -0.57
C GLU A 110 21.10 21.58 -0.77
N SER A 111 22.31 21.08 -0.52
CA SER A 111 22.60 19.64 -0.61
C SER A 111 21.84 18.82 0.43
N ALA A 112 21.66 19.33 1.64
CA ALA A 112 20.84 18.72 2.68
C ALA A 112 19.35 18.70 2.27
N LEU A 113 18.84 19.80 1.71
CA LEU A 113 17.45 19.86 1.23
C LEU A 113 17.20 18.87 0.09
N ARG A 114 18.10 18.78 -0.91
CA ARG A 114 17.97 17.80 -2.00
C ARG A 114 17.96 16.35 -1.50
N ARG A 115 18.70 16.05 -0.42
CA ARG A 115 18.68 14.73 0.21
C ARG A 115 17.34 14.46 0.90
N ALA A 116 16.83 15.43 1.65
CA ALA A 116 15.51 15.35 2.27
C ALA A 116 14.41 15.10 1.22
N ASP A 117 14.38 15.90 0.14
CA ASP A 117 13.42 15.73 -0.96
C ASP A 117 13.50 14.33 -1.60
N ALA A 118 14.72 13.78 -1.75
CA ALA A 118 14.92 12.44 -2.26
C ALA A 118 14.43 11.35 -1.29
N GLY A 119 14.56 11.58 0.02
CA GLY A 119 14.00 10.73 1.07
C GLY A 119 12.46 10.73 1.02
N ASP A 120 11.85 11.90 1.00
CA ASP A 120 10.39 12.08 0.93
C ASP A 120 9.80 11.39 -0.32
N ALA A 121 10.49 11.49 -1.47
CA ALA A 121 10.07 10.83 -2.70
C ALA A 121 10.08 9.28 -2.58
N ARG A 122 11.06 8.71 -1.86
CA ARG A 122 11.10 7.27 -1.59
C ARG A 122 9.97 6.84 -0.66
N GLU A 123 9.75 7.60 0.43
CA GLU A 123 8.67 7.33 1.37
C GLU A 123 7.30 7.32 0.66
N GLN A 124 7.04 8.34 -0.17
CA GLN A 124 5.81 8.40 -0.96
C GLN A 124 5.67 7.19 -1.90
N SER A 125 6.75 6.76 -2.54
CA SER A 125 6.73 5.58 -3.41
C SER A 125 6.39 4.28 -2.66
N THR A 126 6.80 4.17 -1.39
CA THR A 126 6.45 3.05 -0.50
C THR A 126 4.98 3.11 -0.11
N VAL A 127 4.48 4.28 0.28
CA VAL A 127 3.05 4.50 0.58
C VAL A 127 2.18 4.16 -0.63
N ASP A 128 2.57 4.58 -1.83
CA ASP A 128 1.83 4.28 -3.07
C ASP A 128 1.77 2.78 -3.35
N ARG A 129 2.90 2.07 -3.15
CA ARG A 129 2.98 0.61 -3.31
C ARG A 129 2.07 -0.11 -2.31
N GLU A 130 2.10 0.27 -1.04
CA GLU A 130 1.25 -0.31 0.00
C GLU A 130 -0.24 -0.03 -0.24
N SER A 131 -0.56 1.18 -0.72
CA SER A 131 -1.91 1.58 -1.09
C SER A 131 -2.44 0.74 -2.26
N ALA A 132 -1.64 0.56 -3.30
CA ALA A 132 -1.98 -0.29 -4.45
C ALA A 132 -2.16 -1.77 -4.05
N ALA A 133 -1.29 -2.28 -3.18
CA ALA A 133 -1.42 -3.64 -2.64
C ALA A 133 -2.69 -3.80 -1.81
N SER A 134 -3.04 -2.80 -1.00
CA SER A 134 -4.26 -2.80 -0.18
C SER A 134 -5.53 -2.74 -1.03
N ALA A 135 -5.55 -1.89 -2.06
CA ALA A 135 -6.64 -1.84 -3.03
C ALA A 135 -6.84 -3.18 -3.73
N SER A 136 -5.74 -3.83 -4.14
CA SER A 136 -5.78 -5.16 -4.77
C SER A 136 -6.31 -6.26 -3.84
N ARG A 137 -5.98 -6.20 -2.55
CA ARG A 137 -6.56 -7.11 -1.55
C ARG A 137 -8.06 -6.88 -1.37
N GLN A 138 -8.48 -5.62 -1.30
CA GLN A 138 -9.88 -5.26 -1.13
C GLN A 138 -10.75 -5.71 -2.31
N THR A 139 -10.25 -5.60 -3.54
CA THR A 139 -10.98 -6.09 -4.72
C THR A 139 -11.10 -7.61 -4.71
N ALA A 140 -10.01 -8.32 -4.38
CA ALA A 140 -10.02 -9.78 -4.26
C ALA A 140 -10.99 -10.27 -3.17
N ASP A 141 -11.01 -9.62 -2.01
CA ASP A 141 -11.93 -9.96 -0.92
C ASP A 141 -13.39 -9.64 -1.26
N SER A 142 -13.64 -8.55 -1.99
CA SER A 142 -14.98 -8.22 -2.50
C SER A 142 -15.48 -9.25 -3.49
N ALA A 143 -14.62 -9.75 -4.39
CA ALA A 143 -14.95 -10.83 -5.32
C ALA A 143 -15.33 -12.12 -4.56
N ARG A 144 -14.50 -12.53 -3.58
CA ARG A 144 -14.78 -13.69 -2.73
C ARG A 144 -16.10 -13.56 -1.96
N ALA A 145 -16.42 -12.35 -1.49
CA ALA A 145 -17.68 -12.07 -0.82
C ALA A 145 -18.87 -12.25 -1.78
N GLY A 146 -18.73 -11.83 -3.03
CA GLY A 146 -19.69 -12.08 -4.12
C GLY A 146 -19.94 -13.57 -4.32
N ASP A 147 -18.88 -14.35 -4.53
CA ASP A 147 -18.95 -15.81 -4.72
C ASP A 147 -19.66 -16.51 -3.54
N PHE A 148 -19.36 -16.08 -2.32
CA PHE A 148 -20.00 -16.63 -1.12
C PHE A 148 -21.50 -16.34 -1.06
N LEU A 149 -21.91 -15.11 -1.42
CA LEU A 149 -23.31 -14.71 -1.47
C LEU A 149 -24.06 -15.48 -2.56
N GLU A 150 -23.47 -15.62 -3.74
CA GLU A 150 -24.04 -16.40 -4.83
C GLU A 150 -24.23 -17.88 -4.43
N ALA A 151 -23.19 -18.51 -3.88
CA ALA A 151 -23.29 -19.87 -3.37
C ALA A 151 -24.37 -20.01 -2.27
N ARG A 152 -24.59 -18.96 -1.47
CA ARG A 152 -25.66 -18.94 -0.46
C ARG A 152 -27.04 -18.84 -1.11
N VAL A 153 -27.21 -18.03 -2.16
CA VAL A 153 -28.47 -17.94 -2.92
C VAL A 153 -28.82 -19.30 -3.52
N VAL A 154 -27.87 -19.94 -4.19
CA VAL A 154 -28.05 -21.28 -4.77
C VAL A 154 -28.47 -22.30 -3.70
N ARG A 155 -27.82 -22.33 -2.53
CA ARG A 155 -28.22 -23.21 -1.41
C ARG A 155 -29.63 -22.95 -0.90
N VAL A 156 -30.05 -21.68 -0.84
CA VAL A 156 -31.41 -21.31 -0.40
C VAL A 156 -32.45 -21.76 -1.44
N GLN A 157 -32.18 -21.54 -2.72
CA GLN A 157 -33.04 -22.00 -3.83
C GLN A 157 -33.18 -23.53 -3.82
N GLN A 158 -32.08 -24.28 -3.67
CA GLN A 158 -32.10 -25.74 -3.57
C GLN A 158 -32.94 -26.24 -2.37
N ARG A 159 -32.82 -25.58 -1.20
CA ARG A 159 -33.64 -25.92 -0.03
C ARG A 159 -35.13 -25.65 -0.27
N ALA A 160 -35.46 -24.53 -0.92
CA ALA A 160 -36.83 -24.18 -1.26
C ALA A 160 -37.45 -25.18 -2.26
N ALA A 161 -36.72 -25.53 -3.33
CA ALA A 161 -37.16 -26.54 -4.30
C ALA A 161 -37.42 -27.90 -3.63
N LYS A 162 -36.53 -28.34 -2.73
CA LYS A 162 -36.73 -29.59 -1.97
C LYS A 162 -37.95 -29.53 -1.04
N ALA A 163 -38.21 -28.39 -0.41
CA ALA A 163 -39.40 -28.21 0.43
C ALA A 163 -40.69 -28.30 -0.40
N LEU A 164 -40.69 -27.70 -1.60
CA LEU A 164 -41.80 -27.77 -2.55
C LEU A 164 -42.05 -29.19 -3.07
N ASP A 165 -41.01 -29.98 -3.37
CA ASP A 165 -41.19 -31.41 -3.70
C ASP A 165 -41.86 -32.18 -2.57
N THR A 166 -41.43 -31.91 -1.33
CA THR A 166 -41.98 -32.58 -0.15
C THR A 166 -43.46 -32.22 0.03
N LEU A 167 -43.81 -30.95 -0.19
CA LEU A 167 -45.20 -30.47 -0.18
C LEU A 167 -46.02 -31.12 -1.31
N SER A 168 -45.50 -31.15 -2.54
CA SER A 168 -46.14 -31.80 -3.69
C SER A 168 -46.44 -33.28 -3.39
N GLY A 169 -45.46 -34.02 -2.86
CA GLY A 169 -45.65 -35.40 -2.44
C GLY A 169 -46.68 -35.58 -1.33
N ALA A 170 -46.76 -34.65 -0.37
CA ALA A 170 -47.78 -34.68 0.69
C ALA A 170 -49.19 -34.41 0.14
N GLN A 171 -49.35 -33.43 -0.75
CA GLN A 171 -50.60 -33.12 -1.44
C GLN A 171 -51.06 -34.30 -2.31
N GLY A 172 -50.14 -34.95 -3.02
CA GLY A 172 -50.42 -36.15 -3.81
C GLY A 172 -50.87 -37.34 -2.96
N ARG A 173 -50.41 -37.47 -1.70
CA ARG A 173 -50.92 -38.48 -0.75
C ARG A 173 -52.31 -38.14 -0.23
N LEU A 174 -52.58 -36.87 0.09
CA LEU A 174 -53.92 -36.41 0.49
C LEU A 174 -54.95 -36.63 -0.62
N ALA A 175 -54.59 -36.34 -1.88
CA ALA A 175 -55.45 -36.60 -3.02
C ALA A 175 -55.88 -38.07 -3.11
N ARG A 176 -54.94 -39.01 -2.98
CA ARG A 176 -55.22 -40.46 -2.98
C ARG A 176 -56.13 -40.86 -1.82
N ALA A 177 -55.85 -40.36 -0.62
CA ALA A 177 -56.69 -40.62 0.54
C ALA A 177 -58.13 -40.12 0.32
N HIS A 178 -58.33 -38.97 -0.31
CA HIS A 178 -59.68 -38.48 -0.64
C HIS A 178 -60.39 -39.31 -1.71
N GLU A 179 -59.67 -39.85 -2.69
CA GLU A 179 -60.23 -40.80 -3.68
C GLU A 179 -60.70 -42.09 -3.01
N GLU A 180 -59.95 -42.62 -2.05
CA GLU A 180 -60.34 -43.81 -1.26
C GLU A 180 -61.62 -43.58 -0.44
N HIS A 181 -61.97 -42.34 -0.13
CA HIS A 181 -63.15 -41.98 0.67
C HIS A 181 -64.30 -41.38 -0.17
N ASP A 182 -64.31 -41.61 -1.50
CA ASP A 182 -65.34 -41.11 -2.44
C ASP A 182 -65.51 -39.58 -2.41
N ARG A 183 -64.41 -38.83 -2.24
CA ARG A 183 -64.37 -37.36 -2.23
C ARG A 183 -63.59 -36.81 -3.43
N PRO A 184 -64.13 -36.91 -4.66
CA PRO A 184 -63.38 -36.61 -5.88
C PRO A 184 -63.08 -35.13 -6.09
N ARG A 185 -63.88 -34.21 -5.52
CA ARG A 185 -63.66 -32.77 -5.65
C ARG A 185 -62.44 -32.34 -4.84
N GLU A 186 -62.37 -32.76 -3.58
CA GLU A 186 -61.23 -32.51 -2.70
C GLU A 186 -59.96 -33.18 -3.25
N ALA A 187 -60.07 -34.40 -3.79
CA ALA A 187 -58.94 -35.06 -4.44
C ALA A 187 -58.38 -34.29 -5.64
N ALA A 188 -59.25 -33.73 -6.49
CA ALA A 188 -58.84 -32.92 -7.65
C ALA A 188 -58.14 -31.62 -7.23
N GLU A 189 -58.60 -30.98 -6.15
CA GLU A 189 -57.96 -29.79 -5.58
C GLU A 189 -56.55 -30.10 -5.08
N HIS A 190 -56.39 -31.17 -4.31
CA HIS A 190 -55.07 -31.61 -3.82
C HIS A 190 -54.12 -31.99 -4.97
N ARG A 191 -54.61 -32.57 -6.07
CA ARG A 191 -53.80 -32.81 -7.27
C ARG A 191 -53.30 -31.52 -7.91
N ARG A 192 -54.16 -30.52 -8.09
CA ARG A 192 -53.75 -29.20 -8.61
C ARG A 192 -52.71 -28.53 -7.72
N LEU A 193 -52.86 -28.61 -6.40
CA LEU A 193 -51.89 -28.08 -5.45
C LEU A 193 -50.55 -28.83 -5.51
N ALA A 194 -50.57 -30.15 -5.75
CA ALA A 194 -49.36 -30.95 -5.93
C ALA A 194 -48.63 -30.57 -7.22
N GLU A 195 -49.36 -30.39 -8.33
CA GLU A 195 -48.83 -29.96 -9.62
C GLU A 195 -48.21 -28.56 -9.52
N LEU A 196 -48.93 -27.59 -8.93
CA LEU A 196 -48.43 -26.24 -8.72
C LEU A 196 -47.13 -26.23 -7.89
N ALA A 197 -47.09 -27.00 -6.79
CA ALA A 197 -45.88 -27.10 -5.99
C ALA A 197 -44.70 -27.73 -6.76
N HIS A 198 -44.97 -28.68 -7.65
CA HIS A 198 -43.96 -29.29 -8.50
C HIS A 198 -43.43 -28.32 -9.56
N GLU A 199 -44.31 -27.60 -10.26
CA GLU A 199 -43.93 -26.55 -11.22
C GLU A 199 -43.10 -25.45 -10.54
N MET A 200 -43.47 -25.04 -9.32
CA MET A 200 -42.67 -24.08 -8.54
C MET A 200 -41.29 -24.65 -8.15
N ALA A 201 -41.20 -25.95 -7.84
CA ALA A 201 -39.92 -26.59 -7.57
C ALA A 201 -39.03 -26.65 -8.82
N GLU A 202 -39.62 -26.96 -9.98
CA GLU A 202 -38.92 -26.96 -11.27
C GLU A 202 -38.44 -25.57 -11.67
N THR A 203 -39.28 -24.55 -11.54
CA THR A 203 -38.89 -23.16 -11.84
C THR A 203 -37.73 -22.68 -10.95
N LEU A 204 -37.70 -23.05 -9.66
CA LEU A 204 -36.56 -22.74 -8.79
C LEU A 204 -35.28 -23.52 -9.13
N ARG A 205 -35.37 -24.70 -9.74
CA ARG A 205 -34.20 -25.44 -10.25
C ARG A 205 -33.75 -24.95 -11.62
N ALA A 206 -34.69 -24.53 -12.44
CA ALA A 206 -34.46 -24.03 -13.79
C ALA A 206 -34.05 -22.55 -13.80
N ALA A 207 -34.30 -21.82 -12.70
CA ALA A 207 -33.76 -20.48 -12.51
C ALA A 207 -32.24 -20.56 -12.67
N PRO A 208 -31.67 -19.98 -13.75
CA PRO A 208 -30.23 -19.98 -13.94
C PRO A 208 -29.65 -19.25 -12.75
N GLY A 209 -28.78 -19.92 -11.98
CA GLY A 209 -27.92 -19.22 -11.05
C GLY A 209 -26.97 -18.38 -11.86
N THR A 210 -27.38 -17.14 -12.19
CA THR A 210 -26.51 -16.00 -12.47
C THR A 210 -25.19 -16.28 -13.21
N ASP A 211 -25.24 -17.05 -14.30
CA ASP A 211 -24.04 -17.36 -15.11
C ASP A 211 -23.73 -16.27 -16.17
N ASP A 212 -24.52 -15.19 -16.22
CA ASP A 212 -24.43 -14.13 -17.25
C ASP A 212 -23.49 -12.96 -16.90
N GLY A 213 -22.57 -13.14 -15.96
CA GLY A 213 -21.63 -12.07 -15.54
C GLY A 213 -20.37 -11.90 -16.40
N GLN A 214 -20.04 -12.83 -17.31
CA GLN A 214 -18.72 -12.89 -17.96
C GLN A 214 -18.64 -12.45 -19.44
N ALA A 215 -19.68 -11.88 -20.03
CA ALA A 215 -19.68 -11.46 -21.44
C ALA A 215 -19.85 -9.93 -21.63
N ALA A 216 -18.93 -9.12 -21.10
CA ALA A 216 -18.72 -7.75 -21.56
C ALA A 216 -17.28 -7.30 -21.28
N GLY A 217 -16.37 -7.67 -22.19
CA GLY A 217 -15.08 -7.02 -22.40
C GLY A 217 -15.17 -6.08 -23.60
#